data_AF-A0A1N6IA24-F1
#
_entry.id   AF-A0A1N6IA24-F1
#
_cell.length_a   1.000
_cell.length_b   1.000
_cell.length_c   1.000
_cell.angle_alpha   90.00
_cell.angle_beta   90.00
_cell.angle_gamma   90.00
#
_symmetry.space_group_name_H-M   'P 1'
#
loop_
_entity.id
_entity.type
_entity.pdbx_description
1 polymer ?
#
loop_
_entity_poly.entity_id
_entity_poly.type
_entity_poly.pdbx_seq_one_letter_code
_entity_poly.pdbx_strand_id
1 'polypeptide(L)'
;MRTLQNIANEIVIWEGWRDNYRDFVPLFIEEAKTGNDWKNWNADIFWEYFEKSNDQCVSSVKRSYFTGEEKKRIKENWHEVSPILQKIALSQDVPLYDSYYELKDVIKKYTNQNRKVATNRLIAGLQPNLSCTIVNEDNLRVFIKKLNENVVDCNIPITGDWFRNSNAVWHFFSENLKSSSLYENITLPWQMYEYFINDENNDMSEIPEKRESIVTLLQYKNQIILQGPPGTGKTREAKLIAESMLELNEDEIQKSERFKIIQFHPSYTYEDFVRGIVAKQNEDGEGIMYEAENKTLGKFAENAWRNFIASQQSEKNVDNVEYIFDQFRLHIISKLAEDEKFELTNNIYISEIDDRRFKYKGDNWKRHPKGLNIRYSEFKKVIEISPSNRQEIVMNTSLKSLTRSHATYFFELFTKFKEFCENNKEFLNNEETHKKYILVIDEINRANLSSVLGELIYALEYRGEEVESMYEVDGSQKLILPPNLYIIGTMNTADRSVGHIDYAIRRRFAFVDVMPKDLTNEMKEGEFYTTLFEDVKSLFTTDDYKTKSDYISQEFEPKDVALGHSYFIDKTNQGGDQKVRWEYEIKPILLEYIRDGVLKQNALQKIKEIEESF
;
A
#
# COMPACT_ATOMS: atom_id res chain seq x y z
N MET A 1 -8.82 -19.94 -25.95
CA MET A 1 -7.45 -19.99 -26.52
C MET A 1 -7.52 -19.86 -28.03
N ARG A 2 -6.64 -19.05 -28.62
CA ARG A 2 -6.53 -18.77 -30.07
C ARG A 2 -5.18 -19.28 -30.58
N THR A 3 -5.00 -19.49 -31.90
CA THR A 3 -3.66 -19.83 -32.43
C THR A 3 -2.75 -18.60 -32.35
N LEU A 4 -1.42 -18.82 -32.26
CA LEU A 4 -0.45 -17.72 -32.19
C LEU A 4 -0.59 -16.75 -33.38
N GLN A 5 -0.79 -17.30 -34.58
CA GLN A 5 -0.97 -16.52 -35.81
C GLN A 5 -2.23 -15.63 -35.77
N ASN A 6 -3.33 -16.10 -35.18
CA ASN A 6 -4.55 -15.31 -35.11
C ASN A 6 -4.37 -14.10 -34.20
N ILE A 7 -3.75 -14.30 -33.03
CA ILE A 7 -3.43 -13.20 -32.11
C ILE A 7 -2.44 -12.24 -32.75
N ALA A 8 -1.42 -12.75 -33.44
CA ALA A 8 -0.45 -11.93 -34.17
C ALA A 8 -1.10 -11.00 -35.20
N ASN A 9 -2.14 -11.45 -35.90
CA ASN A 9 -2.85 -10.66 -36.91
C ASN A 9 -3.70 -9.53 -36.30
N GLU A 10 -4.01 -9.60 -35.00
CA GLU A 10 -4.78 -8.58 -34.28
C GLU A 10 -3.89 -7.47 -33.71
N ILE A 11 -2.57 -7.69 -33.67
CA ILE A 11 -1.61 -6.73 -33.10
C ILE A 11 -1.22 -5.70 -34.14
N VAL A 12 -1.38 -4.42 -33.81
CA VAL A 12 -0.86 -3.31 -34.61
C VAL A 12 0.67 -3.26 -34.48
N ILE A 13 1.37 -3.55 -35.58
CA ILE A 13 2.84 -3.58 -35.60
C ILE A 13 3.43 -2.18 -35.47
N TRP A 14 4.37 -2.00 -34.55
CA TRP A 14 5.12 -0.76 -34.36
C TRP A 14 6.24 -0.65 -35.40
N GLU A 15 5.87 -0.23 -36.61
CA GLU A 15 6.78 -0.19 -37.76
C GLU A 15 8.06 0.60 -37.49
N GLY A 16 7.97 1.75 -36.81
CA GLY A 16 9.15 2.57 -36.47
C GLY A 16 10.14 1.86 -35.55
N TRP A 17 9.67 1.03 -34.61
CA TRP A 17 10.57 0.26 -33.74
C TRP A 17 11.15 -0.96 -34.48
N ARG A 18 10.31 -1.69 -35.22
CA ARG A 18 10.74 -2.81 -36.06
C ARG A 18 11.81 -2.39 -37.06
N ASP A 19 11.62 -1.24 -37.72
CA ASP A 19 12.54 -0.73 -38.74
C ASP A 19 13.87 -0.29 -38.10
N ASN A 20 13.82 0.41 -36.95
CA ASN A 20 15.03 0.71 -36.18
C ASN A 20 15.77 -0.56 -35.73
N TYR A 21 15.05 -1.60 -35.30
CA TYR A 21 15.65 -2.88 -34.94
C TYR A 21 16.34 -3.52 -36.15
N ARG A 22 15.65 -3.58 -37.29
CA ARG A 22 16.17 -4.11 -38.56
C ARG A 22 17.44 -3.38 -39.01
N ASP A 23 17.47 -2.06 -38.88
CA ASP A 23 18.53 -1.24 -39.46
C ASP A 23 19.78 -1.19 -38.56
N PHE A 24 19.62 -1.20 -37.23
CA PHE A 24 20.75 -1.04 -36.29
C PHE A 24 21.30 -2.35 -35.71
N VAL A 25 20.50 -3.41 -35.54
CA VAL A 25 20.97 -4.68 -34.95
C VAL A 25 22.05 -5.36 -35.79
N PRO A 26 21.94 -5.47 -37.13
CA PRO A 26 23.01 -6.03 -37.94
C PRO A 26 24.32 -5.24 -37.82
N LEU A 27 24.23 -3.90 -37.77
CA LEU A 27 25.40 -3.03 -37.62
C LEU A 27 26.08 -3.23 -36.27
N PHE A 28 25.29 -3.39 -35.19
CA PHE A 28 25.82 -3.71 -33.87
C PHE A 28 26.55 -5.05 -33.83
N ILE A 29 26.01 -6.08 -34.49
CA ILE A 29 26.65 -7.40 -34.59
C ILE A 29 27.97 -7.29 -35.35
N GLU A 30 28.00 -6.60 -36.49
CA GLU A 30 29.22 -6.42 -37.28
C GLU A 30 30.30 -5.65 -36.51
N GLU A 31 29.94 -4.58 -35.80
CA GLU A 31 30.87 -3.86 -34.93
C GLU A 31 31.40 -4.76 -33.81
N ALA A 32 30.54 -5.53 -33.15
CA ALA A 32 30.95 -6.45 -32.09
C ALA A 32 31.88 -7.57 -32.60
N LYS A 33 31.67 -8.09 -33.83
CA LYS A 33 32.55 -9.09 -34.45
C LYS A 33 33.98 -8.61 -34.64
N THR A 34 34.21 -7.31 -34.74
CA THR A 34 35.57 -6.76 -34.87
C THR A 34 36.44 -7.00 -33.62
N GLY A 35 35.82 -7.11 -32.44
CA GLY A 35 36.55 -7.17 -31.16
C GLY A 35 37.30 -5.88 -30.81
N ASN A 36 37.04 -4.78 -31.53
CA ASN A 36 37.72 -3.52 -31.35
C ASN A 36 37.40 -2.85 -29.99
N ASP A 37 38.32 -1.99 -29.53
CA ASP A 37 38.05 -1.08 -28.42
C ASP A 37 36.89 -0.15 -28.75
N TRP A 38 36.10 0.24 -27.74
CA TRP A 38 34.92 1.09 -27.92
C TRP A 38 35.23 2.42 -28.62
N LYS A 39 36.47 2.93 -28.52
CA LYS A 39 36.89 4.17 -29.22
C LYS A 39 36.94 4.02 -30.73
N ASN A 40 37.05 2.79 -31.22
CA ASN A 40 37.17 2.47 -32.64
C ASN A 40 35.84 1.96 -33.22
N TRP A 41 34.79 1.88 -32.42
CA TRP A 41 33.45 1.58 -32.91
C TRP A 41 32.87 2.76 -33.68
N ASN A 42 31.96 2.50 -34.61
CA ASN A 42 31.12 3.55 -35.16
C ASN A 42 30.39 4.30 -34.02
N ALA A 43 30.54 5.63 -33.98
CA ALA A 43 30.04 6.46 -32.88
C ALA A 43 28.51 6.41 -32.76
N ASP A 44 27.78 6.32 -33.86
CA ASP A 44 26.32 6.26 -33.87
C ASP A 44 25.83 4.91 -33.37
N ILE A 45 26.49 3.82 -33.77
CA ILE A 45 26.17 2.46 -33.31
C ILE A 45 26.50 2.29 -31.83
N PHE A 46 27.68 2.74 -31.41
CA PHE A 46 28.06 2.72 -30.00
C PHE A 46 27.11 3.57 -29.17
N TRP A 47 26.69 4.73 -29.69
CA TRP A 47 25.74 5.57 -28.99
C TRP A 47 24.40 4.85 -28.81
N GLU A 48 23.86 4.25 -29.86
CA GLU A 48 22.57 3.57 -29.84
C GLU A 48 22.51 2.42 -28.80
N TYR A 49 23.58 1.62 -28.66
CA TYR A 49 23.59 0.44 -27.78
C TYR A 49 24.16 0.69 -26.38
N PHE A 50 25.06 1.66 -26.20
CA PHE A 50 25.75 1.88 -24.93
C PHE A 50 25.55 3.28 -24.33
N GLU A 51 25.33 4.33 -25.13
CA GLU A 51 25.18 5.70 -24.59
C GLU A 51 23.75 6.20 -24.47
N LYS A 52 22.88 5.76 -25.35
CA LYS A 52 21.51 6.23 -25.40
C LYS A 52 20.78 5.85 -24.12
N SER A 53 20.29 6.86 -23.41
CA SER A 53 19.67 6.70 -22.10
C SER A 53 18.18 6.34 -22.15
N ASN A 54 17.55 6.38 -23.32
CA ASN A 54 16.14 6.05 -23.55
C ASN A 54 15.96 5.38 -24.93
N ASP A 55 15.08 4.39 -25.05
CA ASP A 55 14.62 3.85 -26.35
C ASP A 55 15.74 3.26 -27.23
N GLN A 56 16.57 2.41 -26.63
CA GLN A 56 17.60 1.65 -27.36
C GLN A 56 16.97 0.61 -28.29
N CYS A 57 17.57 0.36 -29.46
CA CYS A 57 17.04 -0.51 -30.52
C CYS A 57 16.40 -1.83 -30.09
N VAL A 58 16.84 -2.45 -28.99
CA VAL A 58 16.35 -3.77 -28.54
C VAL A 58 15.22 -3.66 -27.49
N SER A 59 14.93 -2.50 -26.88
CA SER A 59 13.79 -2.33 -25.95
C SER A 59 13.27 -0.87 -25.79
N SER A 60 11.94 -0.72 -25.73
CA SER A 60 11.20 0.55 -25.56
C SER A 60 10.87 0.95 -24.10
N VAL A 61 11.64 0.55 -23.07
CA VAL A 61 11.27 0.86 -21.67
C VAL A 61 12.30 1.72 -20.95
N LYS A 62 11.81 2.85 -20.41
CA LYS A 62 12.50 3.92 -19.65
C LYS A 62 13.20 3.49 -18.35
N ARG A 63 13.36 2.18 -18.07
CA ARG A 63 13.93 1.69 -16.80
C ARG A 63 15.11 0.73 -17.02
N SER A 64 16.17 0.95 -16.23
CA SER A 64 17.43 0.18 -16.18
C SER A 64 18.42 0.45 -17.33
N TYR A 65 19.10 1.60 -17.26
CA TYR A 65 20.27 1.94 -18.07
C TYR A 65 21.52 1.97 -17.18
N PHE A 66 22.70 1.82 -17.80
CA PHE A 66 23.95 2.12 -17.10
C PHE A 66 24.00 3.62 -16.79
N THR A 67 24.34 3.98 -15.54
CA THR A 67 24.59 5.40 -15.21
C THR A 67 25.81 5.93 -15.96
N GLY A 68 25.98 7.25 -16.05
CA GLY A 68 27.18 7.83 -16.68
C GLY A 68 28.48 7.33 -16.04
N GLU A 69 28.49 7.12 -14.73
CA GLU A 69 29.64 6.58 -13.99
C GLU A 69 29.87 5.08 -14.25
N GLU A 70 28.80 4.29 -14.36
CA GLU A 70 28.88 2.87 -14.74
C GLU A 70 29.41 2.71 -16.17
N LYS A 71 28.89 3.50 -17.12
CA LYS A 71 29.38 3.51 -18.51
C LYS A 71 30.86 3.85 -18.57
N LYS A 72 31.31 4.84 -17.80
CA LYS A 72 32.72 5.21 -17.73
C LYS A 72 33.57 4.04 -17.24
N ARG A 73 33.18 3.38 -16.15
CA ARG A 73 33.91 2.20 -15.61
C ARG A 73 33.93 1.03 -16.59
N ILE A 74 32.82 0.76 -17.29
CA ILE A 74 32.74 -0.28 -18.32
C ILE A 74 33.69 0.04 -19.49
N LYS A 75 33.72 1.30 -19.94
CA LYS A 75 34.62 1.77 -21.01
C LYS A 75 36.10 1.71 -20.63
N GLU A 76 36.43 2.05 -19.39
CA GLU A 76 37.80 1.94 -18.88
C GLU A 76 38.29 0.48 -18.86
N ASN A 77 37.37 -0.47 -18.69
CA ASN A 77 37.66 -1.91 -18.64
C ASN A 77 37.12 -2.67 -19.86
N TRP A 78 37.03 -1.99 -21.01
CA TRP A 78 36.45 -2.57 -22.23
C TRP A 78 37.21 -3.78 -22.77
N HIS A 79 38.51 -3.89 -22.44
CA HIS A 79 39.33 -5.04 -22.79
C HIS A 79 38.83 -6.37 -22.20
N GLU A 80 38.06 -6.35 -21.10
CA GLU A 80 37.38 -7.54 -20.56
C GLU A 80 36.01 -7.80 -21.21
N VAL A 81 35.37 -6.75 -21.75
CA VAL A 81 34.00 -6.82 -22.30
C VAL A 81 34.03 -7.19 -23.78
N SER A 82 34.91 -6.56 -24.57
CA SER A 82 35.00 -6.71 -26.02
C SER A 82 35.17 -8.16 -26.49
N PRO A 83 36.07 -8.98 -25.90
CA PRO A 83 36.25 -10.37 -26.35
C PRO A 83 34.99 -11.22 -26.16
N ILE A 84 34.21 -10.96 -25.11
CA ILE A 84 32.97 -11.69 -24.83
C ILE A 84 31.88 -11.24 -25.80
N LEU A 85 31.73 -9.94 -26.05
CA LEU A 85 30.81 -9.42 -27.07
C LEU A 85 31.14 -10.00 -28.46
N GLN A 86 32.42 -10.03 -28.84
CA GLN A 86 32.88 -10.61 -30.11
C GLN A 86 32.53 -12.10 -30.20
N LYS A 87 32.82 -12.87 -29.16
CA LYS A 87 32.51 -14.30 -29.09
C LYS A 87 31.02 -14.57 -29.28
N ILE A 88 30.16 -13.77 -28.64
CA ILE A 88 28.70 -13.86 -28.79
C ILE A 88 28.28 -13.46 -30.21
N ALA A 89 28.81 -12.36 -30.76
CA ALA A 89 28.48 -11.86 -32.09
C ALA A 89 28.87 -12.83 -33.23
N LEU A 90 29.93 -13.61 -33.05
CA LEU A 90 30.39 -14.60 -34.03
C LEU A 90 29.50 -15.87 -34.09
N SER A 91 28.71 -16.15 -33.05
CA SER A 91 27.78 -17.29 -33.02
C SER A 91 26.36 -16.79 -33.16
N GLN A 92 25.69 -17.01 -34.29
CA GLN A 92 24.31 -16.53 -34.49
C GLN A 92 23.25 -17.63 -34.36
N ASP A 93 23.64 -18.89 -34.45
CA ASP A 93 22.72 -20.04 -34.51
C ASP A 93 22.75 -20.92 -33.26
N VAL A 94 23.75 -20.72 -32.38
CA VAL A 94 23.93 -21.54 -31.16
C VAL A 94 23.97 -20.64 -29.92
N PRO A 95 23.12 -20.92 -28.89
CA PRO A 95 23.15 -20.14 -27.66
C PRO A 95 24.42 -20.44 -26.85
N LEU A 96 25.12 -19.39 -26.44
CA LEU A 96 26.37 -19.47 -25.70
C LEU A 96 26.17 -19.12 -24.22
N TYR A 97 25.39 -19.94 -23.49
CA TYR A 97 24.99 -19.67 -22.10
C TYR A 97 26.17 -19.31 -21.19
N ASP A 98 27.29 -20.03 -21.25
CA ASP A 98 28.47 -19.73 -20.44
C ASP A 98 29.02 -18.33 -20.72
N SER A 99 29.02 -17.91 -22.00
CA SER A 99 29.51 -16.57 -22.39
C SER A 99 28.51 -15.47 -22.00
N TYR A 100 27.21 -15.79 -21.92
CA TYR A 100 26.20 -14.86 -21.40
C TYR A 100 26.38 -14.59 -19.91
N TYR A 101 26.66 -15.64 -19.14
CA TYR A 101 26.93 -15.54 -17.71
C TYR A 101 28.26 -14.83 -17.44
N GLU A 102 29.28 -15.16 -18.23
CA GLU A 102 30.57 -14.46 -18.20
C GLU A 102 30.39 -12.95 -18.43
N LEU A 103 29.62 -12.54 -19.44
CA LEU A 103 29.35 -11.12 -19.69
C LEU A 103 28.59 -10.47 -18.53
N LYS A 104 27.61 -11.16 -17.95
CA LYS A 104 26.88 -10.69 -16.75
C LYS A 104 27.81 -10.45 -15.59
N ASP A 105 28.70 -11.39 -15.30
CA ASP A 105 29.63 -11.28 -14.18
C ASP A 105 30.65 -10.15 -14.41
N VAL A 106 31.17 -9.99 -15.63
CA VAL A 106 32.06 -8.88 -15.97
C VAL A 106 31.36 -7.53 -15.82
N ILE A 107 30.17 -7.34 -16.39
CA ILE A 107 29.41 -6.09 -16.25
C ILE A 107 29.02 -5.82 -14.79
N LYS A 108 28.71 -6.86 -14.01
CA LYS A 108 28.39 -6.76 -12.59
C LYS A 108 29.55 -6.21 -11.77
N LYS A 109 30.81 -6.54 -12.08
CA LYS A 109 31.99 -5.98 -11.41
C LYS A 109 32.05 -4.44 -11.52
N TYR A 110 31.53 -3.89 -12.61
CA TYR A 110 31.61 -2.46 -12.94
C TYR A 110 30.30 -1.70 -12.71
N THR A 111 29.28 -2.34 -12.09
CA THR A 111 27.96 -1.74 -11.84
C THR A 111 27.54 -1.90 -10.38
N ASN A 112 26.77 -0.95 -9.85
CA ASN A 112 26.42 -0.93 -8.42
C ASN A 112 25.13 -1.73 -8.12
N GLN A 113 24.32 -2.05 -9.14
CA GLN A 113 22.99 -2.67 -8.99
C GLN A 113 22.78 -3.89 -9.89
N ASN A 114 23.83 -4.62 -10.29
CA ASN A 114 23.79 -5.84 -11.13
C ASN A 114 23.16 -5.66 -12.54
N ARG A 115 22.54 -4.51 -12.84
CA ARG A 115 22.03 -4.00 -14.14
C ARG A 115 21.53 -5.10 -15.11
N LYS A 116 20.81 -6.10 -14.58
CA LYS A 116 20.46 -7.34 -15.29
C LYS A 116 19.77 -7.09 -16.64
N VAL A 117 18.82 -6.15 -16.65
CA VAL A 117 18.03 -5.79 -17.85
C VAL A 117 18.92 -5.15 -18.93
N ALA A 118 19.83 -4.25 -18.56
CA ALA A 118 20.75 -3.61 -19.50
C ALA A 118 21.71 -4.65 -20.11
N THR A 119 22.19 -5.61 -19.32
CA THR A 119 23.03 -6.70 -19.83
C THR A 119 22.27 -7.68 -20.72
N ASN A 120 21.05 -8.08 -20.34
CA ASN A 120 20.18 -8.92 -21.17
C ASN A 120 19.93 -8.28 -22.54
N ARG A 121 19.74 -6.96 -22.57
CA ARG A 121 19.55 -6.18 -23.80
C ARG A 121 20.73 -6.26 -24.76
N LEU A 122 21.96 -6.16 -24.26
CA LEU A 122 23.16 -6.29 -25.08
C LEU A 122 23.22 -7.69 -25.72
N ILE A 123 22.96 -8.73 -24.94
CA ILE A 123 23.01 -10.12 -25.42
C ILE A 123 21.90 -10.39 -26.45
N ALA A 124 20.68 -9.94 -26.17
CA ALA A 124 19.55 -10.06 -27.11
C ALA A 124 19.80 -9.30 -28.42
N GLY A 125 20.52 -8.17 -28.38
CA GLY A 125 20.94 -7.43 -29.57
C GLY A 125 22.05 -8.13 -30.36
N LEU A 126 22.91 -8.92 -29.70
CA LEU A 126 23.97 -9.66 -30.38
C LEU A 126 23.50 -10.96 -31.00
N GLN A 127 22.42 -11.56 -30.50
CA GLN A 127 21.85 -12.81 -31.01
C GLN A 127 20.32 -12.72 -31.16
N PRO A 128 19.86 -11.91 -32.13
CA PRO A 128 18.44 -11.68 -32.39
C PRO A 128 17.67 -12.97 -32.74
N ASN A 129 18.35 -13.99 -33.26
CA ASN A 129 17.76 -15.28 -33.65
C ASN A 129 17.75 -16.33 -32.53
N LEU A 130 18.08 -15.96 -31.29
CA LEU A 130 18.15 -16.90 -30.16
C LEU A 130 17.52 -16.33 -28.89
N SER A 131 16.90 -15.17 -28.97
CA SER A 131 16.34 -14.47 -27.83
C SER A 131 15.19 -13.57 -28.28
N CYS A 132 14.18 -13.43 -27.43
CA CYS A 132 13.13 -12.46 -27.63
C CYS A 132 13.54 -11.06 -27.12
N THR A 133 12.76 -10.05 -27.48
CA THR A 133 12.97 -8.64 -27.11
C THR A 133 12.54 -8.29 -25.68
N ILE A 134 11.94 -9.22 -24.93
CA ILE A 134 11.52 -9.02 -23.54
C ILE A 134 12.71 -9.24 -22.58
N VAL A 135 13.40 -8.14 -22.27
CA VAL A 135 14.67 -8.15 -21.49
C VAL A 135 14.49 -8.20 -19.96
N ASN A 136 13.30 -7.88 -19.45
CA ASN A 136 12.96 -7.99 -18.02
C ASN A 136 12.48 -9.42 -17.71
N GLU A 137 13.03 -10.02 -16.65
CA GLU A 137 12.74 -11.41 -16.28
C GLU A 137 11.33 -11.64 -15.76
N ASP A 138 10.80 -10.72 -14.96
CA ASP A 138 9.43 -10.81 -14.43
C ASP A 138 8.42 -10.65 -15.57
N ASN A 139 8.62 -9.67 -16.45
CA ASN A 139 7.77 -9.48 -17.64
C ASN A 139 7.80 -10.71 -18.55
N LEU A 140 8.98 -11.32 -18.75
CA LEU A 140 9.10 -12.53 -19.57
C LEU A 140 8.37 -13.73 -18.94
N ARG A 141 8.43 -13.89 -17.61
CA ARG A 141 7.68 -14.94 -16.90
C ARG A 141 6.18 -14.72 -17.02
N VAL A 142 5.72 -13.49 -16.84
CA VAL A 142 4.31 -13.10 -17.04
C VAL A 142 3.89 -13.42 -18.48
N PHE A 143 4.69 -13.02 -19.46
CA PHE A 143 4.42 -13.29 -20.86
C PHE A 143 4.29 -14.79 -21.18
N ILE A 144 5.22 -15.61 -20.68
CA ILE A 144 5.17 -17.07 -20.87
C ILE A 144 3.89 -17.65 -20.27
N LYS A 145 3.51 -17.21 -19.08
CA LYS A 145 2.25 -17.61 -18.44
C LYS A 145 1.05 -17.26 -19.33
N LYS A 146 1.00 -16.02 -19.84
CA LYS A 146 -0.08 -15.56 -20.74
C LYS A 146 -0.12 -16.34 -22.05
N LEU A 147 1.04 -16.65 -22.64
CA LEU A 147 1.10 -17.49 -23.83
C LEU A 147 0.51 -18.88 -23.55
N ASN A 148 0.92 -19.54 -22.47
CA ASN A 148 0.40 -20.85 -22.10
C ASN A 148 -1.11 -20.82 -21.78
N GLU A 149 -1.64 -19.70 -21.28
CA GLU A 149 -3.07 -19.54 -20.96
C GLU A 149 -3.94 -19.19 -22.18
N ASN A 150 -3.41 -18.42 -23.13
CA ASN A 150 -4.20 -17.81 -24.20
C ASN A 150 -3.95 -18.41 -25.59
N VAL A 151 -2.81 -19.06 -25.79
CA VAL A 151 -2.39 -19.63 -27.08
C VAL A 151 -2.59 -21.15 -27.10
N VAL A 152 -3.29 -21.63 -28.11
CA VAL A 152 -3.49 -23.08 -28.33
C VAL A 152 -2.14 -23.74 -28.61
N ASP A 153 -1.92 -24.93 -28.04
CA ASP A 153 -0.70 -25.73 -28.18
C ASP A 153 0.58 -25.06 -27.65
N CYS A 154 0.47 -24.02 -26.81
CA CYS A 154 1.60 -23.43 -26.12
C CYS A 154 1.89 -24.13 -24.79
N ASN A 155 3.09 -24.69 -24.64
CA ASN A 155 3.56 -25.28 -23.39
C ASN A 155 5.04 -24.95 -23.15
N ILE A 156 5.31 -23.66 -22.93
CA ILE A 156 6.65 -23.17 -22.64
C ILE A 156 6.90 -23.30 -21.14
N PRO A 157 7.86 -24.11 -20.68
CA PRO A 157 8.17 -24.22 -19.26
C PRO A 157 8.87 -22.95 -18.74
N ILE A 158 8.45 -22.47 -17.57
CA ILE A 158 9.11 -21.36 -16.89
C ILE A 158 10.26 -21.91 -16.06
N THR A 159 11.48 -21.48 -16.37
CA THR A 159 12.68 -21.77 -15.59
C THR A 159 13.12 -20.54 -14.78
N GLY A 160 14.06 -20.72 -13.84
CA GLY A 160 14.72 -19.61 -13.12
C GLY A 160 15.80 -18.89 -13.93
N ASP A 161 15.89 -19.12 -15.24
CA ASP A 161 16.94 -18.63 -16.13
C ASP A 161 16.34 -17.83 -17.28
N TRP A 162 16.59 -16.52 -17.29
CA TRP A 162 16.10 -15.61 -18.33
C TRP A 162 16.52 -16.02 -19.74
N PHE A 163 17.76 -16.49 -19.94
CA PHE A 163 18.25 -16.83 -21.28
C PHE A 163 17.52 -18.05 -21.84
N ARG A 164 17.27 -19.05 -20.99
CA ARG A 164 16.52 -20.25 -21.38
C ARG A 164 15.07 -19.94 -21.69
N ASN A 165 14.43 -19.14 -20.84
CA ASN A 165 13.06 -18.69 -21.05
C ASN A 165 12.93 -17.86 -22.35
N SER A 166 13.88 -16.95 -22.59
CA SER A 166 13.89 -16.09 -23.78
C SER A 166 14.08 -16.89 -25.07
N ASN A 167 15.00 -17.85 -25.05
CA ASN A 167 15.23 -18.76 -26.17
C ASN A 167 14.01 -19.65 -26.44
N ALA A 168 13.34 -20.16 -25.40
CA ALA A 168 12.15 -20.99 -25.55
C ALA A 168 10.97 -20.22 -26.18
N VAL A 169 10.78 -18.96 -25.79
CA VAL A 169 9.80 -18.06 -26.43
C VAL A 169 10.15 -17.83 -27.90
N TRP A 170 11.42 -17.54 -28.21
CA TRP A 170 11.86 -17.35 -29.59
C TRP A 170 11.57 -18.60 -30.45
N HIS A 171 11.94 -19.79 -29.97
CA HIS A 171 11.67 -21.04 -30.69
C HIS A 171 10.18 -21.23 -30.96
N PHE A 172 9.34 -21.07 -29.93
CA PHE A 172 7.90 -21.18 -30.08
C PHE A 172 7.34 -20.22 -31.15
N PHE A 173 7.77 -18.95 -31.13
CA PHE A 173 7.36 -17.95 -32.11
C PHE A 173 7.84 -18.31 -33.52
N SER A 174 9.10 -18.76 -33.66
CA SER A 174 9.69 -19.12 -34.95
C SER A 174 9.01 -20.33 -35.62
N GLU A 175 8.50 -21.28 -34.82
CA GLU A 175 7.84 -22.49 -35.33
C GLU A 175 6.36 -22.27 -35.64
N ASN A 176 5.70 -21.31 -34.96
CA ASN A 176 4.25 -21.14 -34.98
C ASN A 176 3.77 -19.88 -35.72
N LEU A 177 4.67 -19.01 -36.18
CA LEU A 177 4.35 -17.85 -37.00
C LEU A 177 4.68 -18.08 -38.47
N LYS A 178 3.72 -17.79 -39.35
CA LYS A 178 3.88 -17.74 -40.80
C LYS A 178 4.13 -16.30 -41.26
N SER A 179 5.10 -15.60 -40.67
CA SER A 179 5.44 -14.25 -41.14
C SER A 179 6.39 -14.27 -42.33
N SER A 180 6.42 -13.18 -43.09
CA SER A 180 7.29 -13.01 -44.26
C SER A 180 8.62 -12.29 -43.93
N SER A 181 8.82 -11.87 -42.67
CA SER A 181 9.99 -11.11 -42.22
C SER A 181 10.53 -11.60 -40.87
N LEU A 182 11.81 -11.98 -40.85
CA LEU A 182 12.53 -12.42 -39.65
C LEU A 182 12.42 -11.42 -38.49
N TYR A 183 12.49 -10.12 -38.79
CA TYR A 183 12.44 -9.05 -37.79
C TYR A 183 11.06 -8.83 -37.19
N GLU A 184 10.00 -9.24 -37.87
CA GLU A 184 8.65 -9.27 -37.28
C GLU A 184 8.57 -10.35 -36.21
N ASN A 185 9.09 -11.55 -36.47
CA ASN A 185 9.10 -12.63 -35.48
C ASN A 185 9.90 -12.27 -34.23
N ILE A 186 10.98 -11.48 -34.37
CA ILE A 186 11.84 -11.07 -33.26
C ILE A 186 11.19 -9.97 -32.41
N THR A 187 10.50 -9.02 -33.04
CA THR A 187 9.93 -7.85 -32.34
C THR A 187 8.50 -8.09 -31.85
N LEU A 188 7.78 -9.06 -32.42
CA LEU A 188 6.40 -9.38 -32.04
C LEU A 188 6.23 -9.86 -30.59
N PRO A 189 7.13 -10.65 -29.95
CA PRO A 189 6.97 -11.05 -28.56
C PRO A 189 6.71 -9.88 -27.60
N TRP A 190 7.44 -8.77 -27.73
CA TRP A 190 7.20 -7.58 -26.91
C TRP A 190 5.83 -6.95 -27.20
N GLN A 191 5.45 -6.83 -28.46
CA GLN A 191 4.18 -6.22 -28.86
C GLN A 191 2.99 -7.11 -28.48
N MET A 192 3.17 -8.42 -28.45
CA MET A 192 2.19 -9.38 -27.98
C MET A 192 2.12 -9.42 -26.46
N TYR A 193 3.23 -9.20 -25.76
CA TYR A 193 3.20 -8.95 -24.31
C TYR A 193 2.40 -7.69 -24.01
N GLU A 194 2.70 -6.57 -24.67
CA GLU A 194 1.92 -5.33 -24.56
C GLU A 194 0.47 -5.56 -24.95
N TYR A 195 0.17 -6.34 -26.00
CA TYR A 195 -1.19 -6.70 -26.34
C TYR A 195 -1.86 -7.50 -25.23
N PHE A 196 -1.23 -8.52 -24.64
CA PHE A 196 -1.85 -9.25 -23.52
C PHE A 196 -2.07 -8.38 -22.29
N ILE A 197 -1.12 -7.47 -21.99
CA ILE A 197 -1.28 -6.52 -20.88
C ILE A 197 -2.34 -5.45 -21.20
N ASN A 198 -2.48 -5.02 -22.45
CA ASN A 198 -3.44 -3.99 -22.87
C ASN A 198 -4.83 -4.54 -23.21
N ASP A 199 -4.93 -5.79 -23.65
CA ASP A 199 -6.19 -6.55 -23.78
C ASP A 199 -6.75 -6.78 -22.37
N GLU A 200 -5.90 -6.98 -21.36
CA GLU A 200 -6.29 -6.96 -19.94
C GLU A 200 -6.56 -5.57 -19.35
N ASN A 201 -6.13 -4.48 -20.01
CA ASN A 201 -6.59 -3.12 -19.70
C ASN A 201 -8.02 -2.88 -20.19
N ASN A 202 -8.55 -3.75 -21.07
CA ASN A 202 -9.97 -3.78 -21.44
C ASN A 202 -10.74 -4.94 -20.77
N ASP A 203 -10.09 -6.03 -20.40
CA ASP A 203 -10.71 -7.21 -19.77
C ASP A 203 -10.08 -7.47 -18.38
N MET A 204 -10.67 -6.84 -17.37
CA MET A 204 -10.74 -7.29 -15.98
C MET A 204 -9.41 -7.69 -15.26
N SER A 205 -8.45 -6.77 -15.04
CA SER A 205 -7.52 -6.85 -13.87
C SER A 205 -6.75 -5.57 -13.52
N GLU A 206 -7.33 -4.37 -13.62
CA GLU A 206 -6.59 -3.12 -13.34
C GLU A 206 -6.43 -2.78 -11.83
N ILE A 207 -7.00 -3.57 -10.92
CA ILE A 207 -7.00 -3.24 -9.49
C ILE A 207 -5.89 -3.92 -8.66
N PRO A 208 -5.43 -5.16 -8.95
CA PRO A 208 -4.31 -5.76 -8.22
C PRO A 208 -2.97 -5.03 -8.41
N GLU A 209 -2.55 -4.68 -9.64
CA GLU A 209 -1.23 -4.06 -9.85
C GLU A 209 -1.15 -2.61 -9.34
N LYS A 210 -2.21 -1.81 -9.55
CA LYS A 210 -2.30 -0.46 -8.99
C LYS A 210 -2.40 -0.50 -7.47
N ARG A 211 -3.19 -1.42 -6.88
CA ARG A 211 -3.22 -1.61 -5.42
C ARG A 211 -1.88 -2.08 -4.88
N GLU A 212 -1.22 -3.02 -5.51
CA GLU A 212 0.11 -3.48 -5.11
C GLU A 212 1.12 -2.32 -5.12
N SER A 213 1.04 -1.43 -6.12
CA SER A 213 1.86 -0.21 -6.14
C SER A 213 1.54 0.73 -4.98
N ILE A 214 0.26 0.90 -4.61
CA ILE A 214 -0.17 1.74 -3.48
C ILE A 214 0.20 1.09 -2.14
N VAL A 215 0.06 -0.22 -2.02
CA VAL A 215 0.49 -1.01 -0.85
C VAL A 215 2.00 -0.89 -0.66
N THR A 216 2.78 -1.01 -1.74
CA THR A 216 4.24 -0.83 -1.71
C THR A 216 4.61 0.60 -1.30
N LEU A 217 3.90 1.61 -1.83
CA LEU A 217 4.10 3.00 -1.45
C LEU A 217 3.76 3.23 0.03
N LEU A 218 2.66 2.65 0.51
CA LEU A 218 2.25 2.74 1.91
C LEU A 218 3.23 2.02 2.83
N GLN A 219 3.78 0.88 2.43
CA GLN A 219 4.86 0.20 3.15
C GLN A 219 6.14 1.04 3.21
N TYR A 220 6.44 1.78 2.15
CA TYR A 220 7.62 2.66 2.11
C TYR A 220 7.43 3.96 2.91
N LYS A 221 6.24 4.58 2.83
CA LYS A 221 5.97 5.89 3.44
C LYS A 221 5.26 5.83 4.78
N ASN A 222 4.68 4.70 5.18
CA ASN A 222 3.80 4.50 6.34
C ASN A 222 2.52 5.34 6.34
N GLN A 223 2.40 6.34 5.47
CA GLN A 223 1.20 7.15 5.35
C GLN A 223 0.97 7.66 3.92
N ILE A 224 -0.27 7.59 3.47
CA ILE A 224 -0.71 8.09 2.16
C ILE A 224 -2.01 8.88 2.30
N ILE A 225 -2.28 9.75 1.32
CA ILE A 225 -3.57 10.39 1.11
C ILE A 225 -4.06 10.01 -0.27
N LEU A 226 -5.18 9.29 -0.32
CA LEU A 226 -5.95 9.05 -1.52
C LEU A 226 -6.77 10.31 -1.80
N GLN A 227 -6.45 11.03 -2.88
CA GLN A 227 -7.12 12.27 -3.24
C GLN A 227 -7.79 12.14 -4.60
N GLY A 228 -8.83 12.95 -4.81
CA GLY A 228 -9.50 13.02 -6.10
C GLY A 228 -10.95 13.46 -5.97
N PRO A 229 -11.67 13.51 -7.09
CA PRO A 229 -13.01 14.06 -7.13
C PRO A 229 -14.02 13.22 -6.33
N PRO A 230 -15.19 13.78 -5.98
CA PRO A 230 -16.22 13.02 -5.27
C PRO A 230 -16.72 11.84 -6.11
N GLY A 231 -17.08 10.74 -5.44
CA GLY A 231 -17.64 9.55 -6.10
C GLY A 231 -16.65 8.62 -6.80
N THR A 232 -15.34 8.78 -6.56
CA THR A 232 -14.28 7.92 -7.14
C THR A 232 -13.93 6.70 -6.27
N GLY A 233 -14.66 6.48 -5.17
CA GLY A 233 -14.48 5.30 -4.33
C GLY A 233 -13.24 5.31 -3.42
N LYS A 234 -12.63 6.47 -3.13
CA LYS A 234 -11.43 6.60 -2.26
C LYS A 234 -11.54 5.86 -0.93
N THR A 235 -12.65 6.02 -0.21
CA THR A 235 -12.91 5.35 1.07
C THR A 235 -13.04 3.84 0.91
N ARG A 236 -13.61 3.37 -0.21
CA ARG A 236 -13.65 1.95 -0.56
C ARG A 236 -12.24 1.43 -0.84
N GLU A 237 -11.45 2.17 -1.61
CA GLU A 237 -10.08 1.79 -1.95
C GLU A 237 -9.18 1.71 -0.72
N ALA A 238 -9.32 2.66 0.22
CA ALA A 238 -8.63 2.62 1.51
C ALA A 238 -8.93 1.33 2.31
N LYS A 239 -10.18 0.87 2.30
CA LYS A 239 -10.58 -0.40 2.94
C LYS A 239 -9.96 -1.60 2.22
N LEU A 240 -10.01 -1.64 0.89
CA LEU A 240 -9.44 -2.73 0.10
C LEU A 240 -7.92 -2.85 0.27
N ILE A 241 -7.21 -1.72 0.36
CA ILE A 241 -5.78 -1.69 0.69
C ILE A 241 -5.55 -2.27 2.09
N ALA A 242 -6.42 -1.91 3.05
CA ALA A 242 -6.30 -2.41 4.42
C ALA A 242 -6.55 -3.92 4.54
N GLU A 243 -7.58 -4.43 3.86
CA GLU A 243 -7.88 -5.87 3.74
C GLU A 243 -6.68 -6.64 3.18
N SER A 244 -6.11 -6.15 2.08
CA SER A 244 -4.93 -6.73 1.45
C SER A 244 -3.72 -6.74 2.38
N MET A 245 -3.45 -5.65 3.11
CA MET A 245 -2.28 -5.55 3.98
C MET A 245 -2.41 -6.34 5.28
N LEU A 246 -3.63 -6.49 5.80
CA LEU A 246 -3.91 -7.23 7.04
C LEU A 246 -4.21 -8.72 6.80
N GLU A 247 -4.38 -9.10 5.54
CA GLU A 247 -4.78 -10.45 5.10
C GLU A 247 -6.11 -10.85 5.76
N LEU A 248 -7.06 -9.92 5.80
CA LEU A 248 -8.40 -10.09 6.38
C LEU A 248 -9.47 -9.87 5.32
N ASN A 249 -10.58 -10.59 5.44
CA ASN A 249 -11.77 -10.32 4.63
C ASN A 249 -12.63 -9.17 5.22
N GLU A 250 -13.65 -8.75 4.49
CA GLU A 250 -14.52 -7.61 4.85
C GLU A 250 -15.25 -7.79 6.20
N ASP A 251 -15.61 -9.02 6.57
CA ASP A 251 -16.28 -9.30 7.85
C ASP A 251 -15.31 -9.29 9.04
N GLU A 252 -14.07 -9.75 8.81
CA GLU A 252 -13.01 -9.80 9.80
C GLU A 252 -12.41 -8.43 10.09
N ILE A 253 -12.21 -7.60 9.05
CA ILE A 253 -11.57 -6.30 9.21
C ILE A 253 -12.40 -5.37 10.09
N GLN A 254 -13.72 -5.43 10.02
CA GLN A 254 -14.61 -4.61 10.85
C GLN A 254 -14.54 -4.96 12.34
N LYS A 255 -14.18 -6.21 12.66
CA LYS A 255 -14.04 -6.70 14.04
C LYS A 255 -12.60 -6.65 14.54
N SER A 256 -11.65 -6.39 13.64
CA SER A 256 -10.24 -6.42 13.98
C SER A 256 -9.81 -5.19 14.76
N GLU A 257 -9.15 -5.40 15.90
CA GLU A 257 -8.48 -4.31 16.63
C GLU A 257 -7.28 -3.72 15.86
N ARG A 258 -6.87 -4.35 14.76
CA ARG A 258 -5.79 -3.89 13.87
C ARG A 258 -6.25 -2.89 12.80
N PHE A 259 -7.55 -2.63 12.71
CA PHE A 259 -8.13 -1.71 11.74
C PHE A 259 -9.07 -0.71 12.42
N LYS A 260 -8.97 0.55 12.03
CA LYS A 260 -9.91 1.58 12.47
C LYS A 260 -10.18 2.54 11.32
N ILE A 261 -11.43 2.89 11.10
CA ILE A 261 -11.82 3.98 10.22
C ILE A 261 -12.50 5.07 11.06
N ILE A 262 -12.10 6.32 10.83
CA ILE A 262 -12.73 7.51 11.40
C ILE A 262 -12.96 8.54 10.30
N GLN A 263 -13.85 9.49 10.55
CA GLN A 263 -14.08 10.64 9.66
C GLN A 263 -13.75 11.93 10.40
N PHE A 264 -13.06 12.86 9.74
CA PHE A 264 -12.77 14.17 10.30
C PHE A 264 -13.91 15.16 10.09
N HIS A 265 -14.09 16.02 11.09
CA HIS A 265 -15.04 17.12 11.09
C HIS A 265 -14.31 18.43 11.40
N PRO A 266 -14.85 19.60 11.00
CA PRO A 266 -14.21 20.89 11.27
C PRO A 266 -13.90 21.18 12.74
N SER A 267 -14.65 20.59 13.65
CA SER A 267 -14.47 20.77 15.10
C SER A 267 -13.48 19.79 15.74
N TYR A 268 -12.88 18.86 14.99
CA TYR A 268 -11.96 17.86 15.53
C TYR A 268 -10.70 18.56 16.07
N THR A 269 -10.33 18.28 17.33
CA THR A 269 -9.10 18.84 17.93
C THR A 269 -8.07 17.77 18.29
N TYR A 270 -6.92 18.20 18.79
CA TYR A 270 -5.90 17.32 19.33
C TYR A 270 -6.45 16.47 20.49
N GLU A 271 -7.28 17.06 21.35
CA GLU A 271 -7.91 16.41 22.50
C GLU A 271 -8.97 15.37 22.15
N ASP A 272 -9.43 15.36 20.90
CA ASP A 272 -10.30 14.31 20.37
C ASP A 272 -9.51 13.17 19.73
N PHE A 273 -8.32 13.47 19.18
CA PHE A 273 -7.58 12.52 18.33
C PHE A 273 -6.37 11.87 18.99
N VAL A 274 -5.55 12.65 19.68
CA VAL A 274 -4.24 12.22 20.19
C VAL A 274 -4.30 11.94 21.68
N ARG A 275 -4.43 12.99 22.50
CA ARG A 275 -4.54 12.92 23.96
C ARG A 275 -5.41 14.07 24.46
N GLY A 276 -6.31 13.80 25.40
CA GLY A 276 -7.21 14.82 25.91
C GLY A 276 -7.60 14.59 27.37
N ILE A 277 -7.99 15.67 28.05
CA ILE A 277 -8.46 15.62 29.44
C ILE A 277 -9.92 15.16 29.47
N VAL A 278 -10.21 14.18 30.32
CA VAL A 278 -11.56 13.69 30.56
C VAL A 278 -11.93 13.84 32.02
N ALA A 279 -13.16 14.29 32.23
CA ALA A 279 -13.81 14.31 33.52
C ALA A 279 -14.33 12.91 33.86
N LYS A 280 -13.76 12.28 34.89
CA LYS A 280 -14.22 10.98 35.44
C LYS A 280 -14.77 11.19 36.84
N GLN A 281 -15.77 10.39 37.23
CA GLN A 281 -16.23 10.41 38.62
C GLN A 281 -15.12 9.94 39.55
N ASN A 282 -14.96 10.65 40.66
CA ASN A 282 -14.00 10.27 41.69
C ASN A 282 -14.37 8.91 42.31
N GLU A 283 -13.39 8.20 42.88
CA GLU A 283 -13.56 6.80 43.33
C GLU A 283 -14.68 6.63 44.38
N ASP A 284 -15.01 7.69 45.12
CA ASP A 284 -16.06 7.74 46.15
C ASP A 284 -17.45 8.14 45.61
N GLY A 285 -17.57 8.50 44.33
CA GLY A 285 -18.81 8.99 43.71
C GLY A 285 -19.17 10.44 44.08
N GLU A 286 -18.38 11.09 44.93
CA GLU A 286 -18.47 12.52 45.25
C GLU A 286 -17.36 13.29 44.53
N GLY A 287 -17.73 14.02 43.47
CA GLY A 287 -16.83 14.92 42.73
C GLY A 287 -16.36 14.39 41.36
N ILE A 288 -15.70 15.29 40.62
CA ILE A 288 -15.15 15.06 39.28
C ILE A 288 -13.61 15.14 39.37
N MET A 289 -12.93 14.17 38.80
CA MET A 289 -11.47 14.18 38.59
C MET A 289 -11.18 14.42 37.11
N TYR A 290 -10.20 15.26 36.82
CA TYR A 290 -9.72 15.50 35.46
C TYR A 290 -8.44 14.69 35.25
N GLU A 291 -8.48 13.80 34.27
CA GLU A 291 -7.30 13.01 33.89
C GLU A 291 -7.08 13.09 32.38
N ALA A 292 -5.84 13.26 31.94
CA ALA A 292 -5.49 13.09 30.54
C ALA A 292 -5.56 11.62 30.16
N GLU A 293 -5.98 11.28 28.95
CA GLU A 293 -5.98 9.91 28.41
C GLU A 293 -5.62 9.90 26.92
N ASN A 294 -5.08 8.76 26.45
CA ASN A 294 -4.91 8.51 25.02
C ASN A 294 -6.28 8.50 24.33
N LYS A 295 -6.36 9.14 23.16
CA LYS A 295 -7.57 9.19 22.32
C LYS A 295 -7.43 8.23 21.14
N THR A 296 -8.16 8.43 20.06
CA THR A 296 -8.24 7.46 18.95
C THR A 296 -6.87 7.06 18.41
N LEU A 297 -6.06 8.01 17.95
CA LEU A 297 -4.70 7.72 17.44
C LEU A 297 -3.76 7.29 18.57
N GLY A 298 -3.83 7.93 19.74
CA GLY A 298 -2.99 7.58 20.88
C GLY A 298 -3.17 6.13 21.34
N LYS A 299 -4.41 5.68 21.51
CA LYS A 299 -4.75 4.30 21.90
C LYS A 299 -4.34 3.30 20.81
N PHE A 300 -4.57 3.65 19.56
CA PHE A 300 -4.26 2.78 18.44
C PHE A 300 -2.74 2.62 18.25
N ALA A 301 -1.98 3.71 18.40
CA ALA A 301 -0.52 3.71 18.38
C ALA A 301 0.08 2.95 19.55
N GLU A 302 -0.51 3.08 20.76
CA GLU A 302 -0.09 2.30 21.93
C GLU A 302 -0.24 0.79 21.69
N ASN A 303 -1.39 0.35 21.18
CA ASN A 303 -1.63 -1.07 20.86
C ASN A 303 -0.65 -1.59 19.79
N ALA A 304 -0.45 -0.82 18.72
CA ALA A 304 0.48 -1.17 17.66
C ALA A 304 1.93 -1.25 18.16
N TRP A 305 2.36 -0.31 19.02
CA TRP A 305 3.69 -0.29 19.61
C TRP A 305 3.95 -1.49 20.52
N ARG A 306 2.96 -1.87 21.34
CA ARG A 306 3.05 -3.07 22.20
C ARG A 306 3.32 -4.32 21.37
N ASN A 307 2.58 -4.53 20.28
CA ASN A 307 2.84 -5.64 19.36
C ASN A 307 4.20 -5.51 18.65
N PHE A 308 4.59 -4.30 18.23
CA PHE A 308 5.88 -4.08 17.59
C PHE A 308 7.02 -4.55 18.48
N ILE A 309 7.04 -4.11 19.74
CA ILE A 309 8.08 -4.48 20.71
C ILE A 309 8.04 -5.97 21.02
N ALA A 310 6.85 -6.55 21.24
CA ALA A 310 6.69 -7.98 21.47
C ALA A 310 7.22 -8.83 20.28
N SER A 311 7.08 -8.34 19.05
CA SER A 311 7.55 -9.04 17.84
C SER A 311 9.06 -8.95 17.57
N GLN A 312 9.76 -7.98 18.16
CA GLN A 312 11.20 -7.79 17.96
C GLN A 312 12.05 -8.58 18.97
N GLN A 313 11.43 -9.08 20.05
CA GLN A 313 12.11 -9.85 21.10
C GLN A 313 12.21 -11.33 20.70
N SER A 314 13.19 -11.66 19.85
CA SER A 314 13.57 -13.04 19.47
C SER A 314 14.30 -13.82 20.58
N GLU A 315 14.64 -13.15 21.68
CA GLU A 315 15.01 -13.77 22.96
C GLU A 315 14.04 -13.24 24.02
N LYS A 316 13.11 -14.09 24.46
CA LYS A 316 12.23 -13.76 25.58
C LYS A 316 13.04 -13.73 26.87
N ASN A 317 13.24 -12.54 27.42
CA ASN A 317 13.22 -12.44 28.86
C ASN A 317 11.76 -12.63 29.29
N VAL A 318 11.52 -13.68 30.07
CA VAL A 318 10.28 -14.06 30.76
C VAL A 318 9.81 -12.96 31.75
N ASP A 319 10.44 -11.78 31.74
CA ASP A 319 10.34 -10.70 32.72
C ASP A 319 9.69 -9.41 32.17
N ASN A 320 9.16 -9.38 30.93
CA ASN A 320 8.45 -8.18 30.43
C ASN A 320 7.05 -8.06 31.06
N VAL A 321 7.02 -7.45 32.25
CA VAL A 321 5.81 -7.23 33.07
C VAL A 321 4.69 -6.56 32.28
N GLU A 322 5.02 -5.63 31.38
CA GLU A 322 4.02 -4.87 30.61
C GLU A 322 3.23 -5.78 29.67
N TYR A 323 3.93 -6.60 28.89
CA TYR A 323 3.33 -7.53 27.95
C TYR A 323 2.44 -8.56 28.65
N ILE A 324 2.98 -9.20 29.70
CA ILE A 324 2.28 -10.27 30.42
C ILE A 324 1.05 -9.69 31.14
N PHE A 325 1.17 -8.47 31.68
CA PHE A 325 0.05 -7.75 32.28
C PHE A 325 -1.09 -7.50 31.30
N ASP A 326 -0.79 -7.11 30.06
CA ASP A 326 -1.81 -6.88 29.04
C ASP A 326 -2.51 -8.16 28.61
N GLN A 327 -1.77 -9.26 28.44
CA GLN A 327 -2.37 -10.56 28.14
C GLN A 327 -3.30 -11.01 29.27
N PHE A 328 -2.89 -10.79 30.53
CA PHE A 328 -3.75 -11.05 31.67
C PHE A 328 -5.01 -10.16 31.67
N ARG A 329 -4.89 -8.88 31.30
CA ARG A 329 -6.04 -7.98 31.17
C ARG A 329 -7.03 -8.46 30.11
N LEU A 330 -6.55 -8.85 28.94
CA LEU A 330 -7.39 -9.41 27.86
C LEU A 330 -8.07 -10.70 28.30
N HIS A 331 -7.37 -11.56 29.02
CA HIS A 331 -7.94 -12.77 29.60
C HIS A 331 -9.13 -12.46 30.54
N ILE A 332 -8.99 -11.45 31.41
CA ILE A 332 -10.10 -11.04 32.29
C ILE A 332 -11.26 -10.45 31.47
N ILE A 333 -10.98 -9.62 30.45
CA ILE A 333 -12.01 -9.05 29.58
C ILE A 333 -12.81 -10.17 28.91
N SER A 334 -12.13 -11.18 28.36
CA SER A 334 -12.78 -12.35 27.76
C SER A 334 -13.66 -13.09 28.75
N LYS A 335 -13.20 -13.26 30.00
CA LYS A 335 -13.97 -13.91 31.06
C LYS A 335 -15.19 -13.11 31.50
N LEU A 336 -15.07 -11.78 31.57
CA LEU A 336 -16.21 -10.91 31.88
C LEU A 336 -17.28 -10.92 30.79
N ALA A 337 -16.90 -11.11 29.52
CA ALA A 337 -17.87 -11.26 28.43
C ALA A 337 -18.67 -12.58 28.53
N GLU A 338 -18.10 -13.62 29.17
CA GLU A 338 -18.74 -14.92 29.35
C GLU A 338 -19.59 -14.99 30.64
N ASP A 339 -19.01 -14.60 31.79
CA ASP A 339 -19.57 -14.87 33.13
C ASP A 339 -20.00 -13.61 33.90
N GLU A 340 -19.91 -12.41 33.28
CA GLU A 340 -20.14 -11.08 33.90
C GLU A 340 -19.26 -10.75 35.13
N LYS A 341 -18.47 -11.71 35.64
CA LYS A 341 -17.62 -11.61 36.82
C LYS A 341 -16.32 -12.39 36.62
N PHE A 342 -15.22 -11.88 37.17
CA PHE A 342 -13.96 -12.61 37.28
C PHE A 342 -13.59 -12.80 38.75
N GLU A 343 -13.70 -14.01 39.26
CA GLU A 343 -13.54 -14.31 40.68
C GLU A 343 -12.08 -14.18 41.14
N LEU A 344 -11.87 -13.37 42.19
CA LEU A 344 -10.62 -13.32 42.94
C LEU A 344 -10.67 -14.30 44.12
N THR A 345 -11.81 -14.34 44.81
CA THR A 345 -12.15 -15.28 45.89
C THR A 345 -13.66 -15.56 45.87
N ASN A 346 -14.14 -16.51 46.68
CA ASN A 346 -15.57 -16.88 46.76
C ASN A 346 -16.56 -15.71 46.96
N ASN A 347 -16.11 -14.57 47.50
CA ASN A 347 -16.98 -13.42 47.78
C ASN A 347 -16.49 -12.12 47.14
N ILE A 348 -15.42 -12.16 46.33
CA ILE A 348 -14.80 -10.96 45.73
C ILE A 348 -14.45 -11.25 44.28
N TYR A 349 -14.85 -10.36 43.39
CA TYR A 349 -14.66 -10.50 41.95
C TYR A 349 -14.38 -9.14 41.30
N ILE A 350 -13.70 -9.16 40.15
CA ILE A 350 -13.66 -8.04 39.23
C ILE A 350 -15.02 -7.99 38.51
N SER A 351 -15.64 -6.81 38.51
CA SER A 351 -16.94 -6.57 37.89
C SER A 351 -16.86 -5.72 36.62
N GLU A 352 -15.77 -4.97 36.44
CA GLU A 352 -15.60 -4.04 35.33
C GLU A 352 -14.11 -3.75 35.14
N ILE A 353 -13.73 -3.47 33.89
CA ILE A 353 -12.38 -3.09 33.49
C ILE A 353 -12.50 -1.81 32.67
N ASP A 354 -11.66 -0.82 32.95
CA ASP A 354 -11.48 0.34 32.09
C ASP A 354 -10.03 0.41 31.56
N ASP A 355 -9.64 1.54 30.96
CA ASP A 355 -8.30 1.67 30.37
C ASP A 355 -7.15 1.73 31.39
N ARG A 356 -7.44 1.88 32.69
CA ARG A 356 -6.44 2.18 33.74
C ARG A 356 -6.58 1.41 35.04
N ARG A 357 -7.71 0.76 35.29
CA ARG A 357 -7.99 0.08 36.56
C ARG A 357 -8.91 -1.13 36.39
N PHE A 358 -8.75 -2.07 37.31
CA PHE A 358 -9.73 -3.12 37.58
C PHE A 358 -10.68 -2.62 38.66
N LYS A 359 -11.98 -2.79 38.45
CA LYS A 359 -12.99 -2.49 39.46
C LYS A 359 -13.47 -3.79 40.08
N TYR A 360 -13.34 -3.90 41.39
CA TYR A 360 -13.67 -5.12 42.14
C TYR A 360 -14.75 -4.86 43.18
N LYS A 361 -15.59 -5.87 43.40
CA LYS A 361 -16.74 -5.87 44.30
C LYS A 361 -16.76 -7.13 45.14
N GLY A 362 -17.46 -7.07 46.27
CA GLY A 362 -17.83 -8.27 47.00
C GLY A 362 -19.33 -8.31 47.26
N ASP A 363 -19.91 -9.52 47.27
CA ASP A 363 -21.36 -9.72 47.26
C ASP A 363 -22.08 -9.12 48.50
N ASN A 364 -21.35 -8.90 49.60
CA ASN A 364 -21.89 -8.39 50.86
C ASN A 364 -21.40 -6.98 51.26
N TRP A 365 -20.85 -6.21 50.32
CA TRP A 365 -20.27 -4.90 50.62
C TRP A 365 -21.31 -3.78 50.73
N LYS A 366 -21.71 -3.46 51.97
CA LYS A 366 -22.63 -2.34 52.25
C LYS A 366 -21.98 -0.95 52.17
N ARG A 367 -20.67 -0.86 52.44
CA ARG A 367 -19.93 0.42 52.55
C ARG A 367 -19.40 0.92 51.20
N HIS A 368 -19.17 0.01 50.26
CA HIS A 368 -18.73 0.30 48.90
C HIS A 368 -19.59 -0.47 47.88
N PRO A 369 -20.89 -0.19 47.78
CA PRO A 369 -21.81 -0.93 46.89
C PRO A 369 -21.44 -0.78 45.40
N LYS A 370 -20.71 0.28 45.05
CA LYS A 370 -20.19 0.51 43.69
C LYS A 370 -18.85 -0.18 43.41
N GLY A 371 -18.22 -0.81 44.40
CA GLY A 371 -16.90 -1.44 44.28
C GLY A 371 -15.74 -0.49 44.58
N LEU A 372 -14.52 -1.02 44.50
CA LEU A 372 -13.25 -0.32 44.68
C LEU A 372 -12.34 -0.55 43.46
N ASN A 373 -11.23 0.18 43.38
CA ASN A 373 -10.35 0.19 42.21
C ASN A 373 -8.94 -0.34 42.52
N ILE A 374 -8.39 -1.08 41.57
CA ILE A 374 -6.98 -1.46 41.49
C ILE A 374 -6.40 -0.77 40.27
N ARG A 375 -5.55 0.25 40.47
CA ARG A 375 -4.87 0.96 39.37
C ARG A 375 -3.79 0.08 38.75
N TYR A 376 -3.70 0.08 37.42
CA TYR A 376 -2.71 -0.71 36.69
C TYR A 376 -1.29 -0.32 37.07
N SER A 377 -1.01 0.98 37.18
CA SER A 377 0.33 1.48 37.56
C SER A 377 0.78 1.01 38.95
N GLU A 378 -0.15 0.82 39.89
CA GLU A 378 0.17 0.27 41.22
C GLU A 378 0.24 -1.25 41.20
N PHE A 379 -0.62 -1.92 40.42
CA PHE A 379 -0.58 -3.37 40.30
C PHE A 379 0.66 -3.87 39.57
N LYS A 380 1.14 -3.16 38.54
CA LYS A 380 2.43 -3.45 37.87
C LYS A 380 3.61 -3.40 38.84
N LYS A 381 3.66 -2.40 39.73
CA LYS A 381 4.65 -2.37 40.83
C LYS A 381 4.53 -3.59 41.74
N VAL A 382 3.31 -4.03 42.05
CA VAL A 382 3.10 -5.26 42.83
C VAL A 382 3.61 -6.50 42.08
N ILE A 383 3.42 -6.57 40.75
CA ILE A 383 4.00 -7.64 39.92
C ILE A 383 5.53 -7.62 40.00
N GLU A 384 6.16 -6.45 39.86
CA GLU A 384 7.62 -6.27 39.96
C GLU A 384 8.17 -6.66 41.34
N ILE A 385 7.44 -6.35 42.42
CA ILE A 385 7.80 -6.78 43.78
C ILE A 385 7.74 -8.30 43.91
N SER A 386 6.86 -8.96 43.13
CA SER A 386 6.57 -10.38 43.18
C SER A 386 6.38 -10.93 44.60
N PRO A 387 5.41 -10.41 45.38
CA PRO A 387 5.29 -10.72 46.79
C PRO A 387 4.97 -12.19 47.05
N SER A 388 5.57 -12.76 48.10
CA SER A 388 5.22 -14.12 48.55
C SER A 388 3.99 -14.13 49.45
N ASN A 389 3.65 -12.99 50.06
CA ASN A 389 2.49 -12.82 50.93
C ASN A 389 2.04 -11.35 50.97
N ARG A 390 0.82 -11.10 51.44
CA ARG A 390 0.27 -9.73 51.51
C ARG A 390 1.07 -8.75 52.39
N GLN A 391 1.85 -9.22 53.39
CA GLN A 391 2.55 -8.31 54.31
C GLN A 391 3.68 -7.55 53.59
N GLU A 392 4.27 -8.15 52.56
CA GLU A 392 5.28 -7.50 51.72
C GLU A 392 4.70 -6.30 50.96
N ILE A 393 3.43 -6.37 50.54
CA ILE A 393 2.72 -5.21 49.96
C ILE A 393 2.46 -4.15 51.04
N VAL A 394 2.00 -4.54 52.23
CA VAL A 394 1.69 -3.60 53.34
C VAL A 394 2.92 -2.80 53.77
N MET A 395 4.09 -3.44 53.82
CA MET A 395 5.32 -2.83 54.31
C MET A 395 6.07 -2.01 53.24
N ASN A 396 5.73 -2.17 51.96
CA ASN A 396 6.50 -1.52 50.89
C ASN A 396 6.13 -0.04 50.71
N THR A 397 6.99 0.86 51.19
CA THR A 397 6.78 2.31 51.17
C THR A 397 6.81 2.93 49.78
N SER A 398 7.24 2.21 48.72
CA SER A 398 7.18 2.69 47.34
C SER A 398 5.76 2.63 46.74
N LEU A 399 4.87 1.85 47.36
CA LEU A 399 3.46 1.75 46.99
C LEU A 399 2.63 2.84 47.67
N LYS A 400 1.57 3.30 46.99
CA LYS A 400 0.66 4.29 47.55
C LYS A 400 -0.01 3.77 48.82
N SER A 401 -0.35 4.68 49.73
CA SER A 401 -0.99 4.33 51.01
C SER A 401 -2.26 3.50 50.83
N LEU A 402 -3.07 3.80 49.80
CA LEU A 402 -4.30 3.07 49.50
C LEU A 402 -4.02 1.63 49.03
N THR A 403 -2.98 1.44 48.19
CA THR A 403 -2.50 0.12 47.75
C THR A 403 -2.11 -0.73 48.96
N ARG A 404 -1.37 -0.16 49.91
CA ARG A 404 -0.95 -0.83 51.15
C ARG A 404 -2.13 -1.20 52.05
N SER A 405 -3.13 -0.31 52.20
CA SER A 405 -4.34 -0.62 52.98
C SER A 405 -5.20 -1.71 52.34
N HIS A 406 -5.16 -1.82 51.00
CA HIS A 406 -5.92 -2.79 50.22
C HIS A 406 -5.09 -4.00 49.80
N ALA A 407 -3.95 -4.26 50.48
CA ALA A 407 -2.97 -5.27 50.12
C ALA A 407 -3.55 -6.68 49.91
N THR A 408 -4.60 -7.06 50.66
CA THR A 408 -5.28 -8.34 50.48
C THR A 408 -5.80 -8.50 49.05
N TYR A 409 -6.46 -7.49 48.49
CA TYR A 409 -7.07 -7.57 47.16
C TYR A 409 -6.02 -7.53 46.04
N PHE A 410 -4.97 -6.72 46.21
CA PHE A 410 -3.83 -6.70 45.30
C PHE A 410 -3.11 -8.05 45.30
N PHE A 411 -2.97 -8.69 46.47
CA PHE A 411 -2.34 -10.00 46.58
C PHE A 411 -3.18 -11.09 45.90
N GLU A 412 -4.50 -11.11 46.10
CA GLU A 412 -5.37 -12.10 45.43
C GLU A 412 -5.34 -11.95 43.90
N LEU A 413 -5.36 -10.72 43.39
CA LEU A 413 -5.22 -10.48 41.95
C LEU A 413 -3.83 -10.90 41.44
N PHE A 414 -2.79 -10.68 42.23
CA PHE A 414 -1.44 -11.14 41.90
C PHE A 414 -1.33 -12.66 41.88
N THR A 415 -2.01 -13.37 42.78
CA THR A 415 -2.11 -14.84 42.73
C THR A 415 -2.78 -15.31 41.43
N LYS A 416 -3.89 -14.68 41.04
CA LYS A 416 -4.55 -14.97 39.74
C LYS A 416 -3.66 -14.66 38.54
N PHE A 417 -2.87 -13.60 38.61
CA PHE A 417 -1.86 -13.27 37.61
C PHE A 417 -0.78 -14.37 37.52
N LYS A 418 -0.25 -14.86 38.65
CA LYS A 418 0.71 -15.98 38.66
C LYS A 418 0.11 -17.25 38.06
N GLU A 419 -1.10 -17.63 38.47
CA GLU A 419 -1.83 -18.77 37.90
C GLU A 419 -1.98 -18.63 36.38
N PHE A 420 -2.34 -17.44 35.89
CA PHE A 420 -2.41 -17.16 34.46
C PHE A 420 -1.06 -17.36 33.76
N CYS A 421 0.03 -16.84 34.35
CA CYS A 421 1.37 -16.99 33.78
C CYS A 421 1.81 -18.45 33.70
N GLU A 422 1.53 -19.23 34.73
CA GLU A 422 1.86 -20.66 34.78
C GLU A 422 1.05 -21.47 33.76
N ASN A 423 -0.26 -21.21 33.68
CA ASN A 423 -1.15 -21.92 32.76
C ASN A 423 -0.91 -21.59 31.29
N ASN A 424 -0.41 -20.38 31.01
CA ASN A 424 -0.19 -19.90 29.65
C ASN A 424 1.30 -19.85 29.30
N LYS A 425 2.16 -20.55 30.03
CA LYS A 425 3.62 -20.45 29.87
C LYS A 425 4.10 -20.74 28.46
N GLU A 426 3.52 -21.73 27.76
CA GLU A 426 3.83 -22.02 26.35
C GLU A 426 3.34 -20.92 25.40
N PHE A 427 2.12 -20.42 25.60
CA PHE A 427 1.56 -19.31 24.82
C PHE A 427 2.36 -18.01 25.01
N LEU A 428 2.67 -17.67 26.27
CA LEU A 428 3.54 -16.57 26.66
C LEU A 428 4.98 -16.77 26.18
N ASN A 429 5.35 -17.98 25.76
CA ASN A 429 6.63 -18.32 25.14
C ASN A 429 6.59 -18.38 23.60
N ASN A 430 5.43 -18.38 22.95
CA ASN A 430 5.31 -18.29 21.48
C ASN A 430 5.69 -16.90 20.95
N GLU A 431 6.57 -16.84 19.94
CA GLU A 431 6.97 -15.59 19.28
C GLU A 431 5.72 -14.83 18.81
N GLU A 432 5.55 -13.59 19.29
CA GLU A 432 4.43 -12.79 18.84
C GLU A 432 4.72 -12.30 17.42
N THR A 433 3.86 -12.64 16.47
CA THR A 433 4.09 -12.26 15.09
C THR A 433 4.01 -10.74 14.93
N HIS A 434 4.91 -10.18 14.12
CA HIS A 434 4.90 -8.77 13.75
C HIS A 434 3.63 -8.45 12.97
N LYS A 435 2.66 -7.78 13.59
CA LYS A 435 1.36 -7.46 12.99
C LYS A 435 1.34 -5.99 12.55
N LYS A 436 0.71 -5.76 11.41
CA LYS A 436 0.44 -4.41 10.87
C LYS A 436 -0.86 -3.86 11.48
N TYR A 437 -0.93 -2.55 11.64
CA TYR A 437 -2.09 -1.80 12.11
C TYR A 437 -2.41 -0.69 11.11
N ILE A 438 -3.68 -0.48 10.78
CA ILE A 438 -4.10 0.47 9.75
C ILE A 438 -5.21 1.39 10.26
N LEU A 439 -4.93 2.69 10.22
CA LEU A 439 -5.88 3.76 10.54
C LEU A 439 -6.29 4.48 9.25
N VAL A 440 -7.58 4.40 8.90
CA VAL A 440 -8.17 5.17 7.81
C VAL A 440 -8.80 6.45 8.37
N ILE A 441 -8.39 7.60 7.83
CA ILE A 441 -8.93 8.91 8.17
C ILE A 441 -9.67 9.45 6.95
N ASP A 442 -10.98 9.31 6.97
CA ASP A 442 -11.86 9.77 5.90
C ASP A 442 -12.06 11.29 5.99
N GLU A 443 -12.11 11.97 4.84
CA GLU A 443 -12.23 13.42 4.76
C GLU A 443 -11.13 14.17 5.55
N ILE A 444 -9.89 13.71 5.44
CA ILE A 444 -8.76 14.17 6.28
C ILE A 444 -8.52 15.68 6.23
N ASN A 445 -8.90 16.34 5.14
CA ASN A 445 -8.75 17.78 4.98
C ASN A 445 -9.78 18.58 5.80
N ARG A 446 -10.92 17.98 6.21
CA ARG A 446 -12.02 18.68 6.92
C ARG A 446 -11.64 19.23 8.29
N ALA A 447 -10.54 18.77 8.88
CA ALA A 447 -9.98 19.33 10.09
C ALA A 447 -8.61 19.99 9.80
N ASN A 448 -8.20 20.93 10.66
CA ASN A 448 -6.84 21.45 10.62
C ASN A 448 -5.86 20.37 11.11
N LEU A 449 -5.33 19.59 10.17
CA LEU A 449 -4.49 18.44 10.46
C LEU A 449 -3.21 18.81 11.24
N SER A 450 -2.66 20.00 11.03
CA SER A 450 -1.50 20.48 11.79
C SER A 450 -1.85 20.64 13.28
N SER A 451 -3.01 21.23 13.57
CA SER A 451 -3.49 21.37 14.95
C SER A 451 -3.91 20.04 15.57
N VAL A 452 -4.53 19.15 14.79
CA VAL A 452 -5.04 17.86 15.28
C VAL A 452 -3.90 16.89 15.61
N LEU A 453 -2.82 16.88 14.82
CA LEU A 453 -1.67 16.00 15.07
C LEU A 453 -0.67 16.56 16.08
N GLY A 454 -0.54 17.89 16.18
CA GLY A 454 0.39 18.52 17.12
C GLY A 454 1.84 18.02 16.92
N GLU A 455 2.45 17.54 18.00
CA GLU A 455 3.81 16.99 18.01
C GLU A 455 3.98 15.71 17.17
N LEU A 456 2.89 14.98 16.90
CA LEU A 456 2.95 13.76 16.11
C LEU A 456 3.35 13.98 14.65
N ILE A 457 3.31 15.22 14.16
CA ILE A 457 3.83 15.57 12.85
C ILE A 457 5.32 15.18 12.72
N TYR A 458 6.09 15.30 13.81
CA TYR A 458 7.48 14.84 13.84
C TYR A 458 7.55 13.30 13.82
N ALA A 459 6.73 12.63 14.64
CA ALA A 459 6.67 11.17 14.72
C ALA A 459 6.15 10.48 13.44
N LEU A 460 5.51 11.21 12.52
CA LEU A 460 5.19 10.74 11.17
C LEU A 460 6.43 10.42 10.34
N GLU A 461 7.51 11.16 10.55
CA GLU A 461 8.78 10.99 9.84
C GLU A 461 9.71 10.04 10.59
N TYR A 462 9.78 10.18 11.93
CA TYR A 462 10.65 9.41 12.80
C TYR A 462 9.87 8.34 13.59
N ARG A 463 9.42 7.31 12.88
CA ARG A 463 8.67 6.18 13.47
C ARG A 463 9.51 5.46 14.53
N GLY A 464 8.90 5.15 15.67
CA GLY A 464 9.56 4.50 16.80
C GLY A 464 10.35 5.43 17.72
N GLU A 465 10.51 6.71 17.37
CA GLU A 465 11.10 7.72 18.26
C GLU A 465 10.04 8.31 19.21
N GLU A 466 10.49 8.68 20.41
CA GLU A 466 9.66 9.35 21.42
C GLU A 466 9.51 10.84 21.11
N VAL A 467 8.29 11.33 21.13
CA VAL A 467 7.96 12.76 21.15
C VAL A 467 7.34 13.15 22.48
N GLU A 468 7.60 14.38 22.90
CA GLU A 468 7.07 14.94 24.14
C GLU A 468 5.67 15.52 23.90
N SER A 469 4.68 14.97 24.59
CA SER A 469 3.28 15.37 24.53
C SER A 469 2.96 16.35 25.66
N MET A 470 2.05 17.30 25.40
CA MET A 470 1.58 18.26 26.42
C MET A 470 0.85 17.61 27.59
N TYR A 471 0.33 16.39 27.39
CA TYR A 471 -0.40 15.64 28.41
C TYR A 471 0.43 14.48 28.95
N GLU A 472 0.37 14.31 30.27
CA GLU A 472 0.92 13.15 30.97
C GLU A 472 -0.13 12.03 31.01
N VAL A 473 0.21 10.87 30.44
CA VAL A 473 -0.62 9.67 30.45
C VAL A 473 0.17 8.58 31.17
N ASP A 474 -0.40 8.03 32.24
CA ASP A 474 0.18 6.94 33.03
C ASP A 474 1.61 7.21 33.56
N GLY A 475 1.89 8.45 33.95
CA GLY A 475 3.20 8.85 34.48
C GLY A 475 4.23 9.23 33.41
N SER A 476 3.84 9.24 32.14
CA SER A 476 4.72 9.53 31.00
C SER A 476 4.13 10.60 30.09
N GLN A 477 4.94 11.60 29.76
CA GLN A 477 4.63 12.59 28.72
C GLN A 477 5.08 12.13 27.34
N LYS A 478 5.65 10.93 27.22
CA LYS A 478 6.17 10.42 25.94
C LYS A 478 5.05 9.82 25.11
N LEU A 479 5.13 10.03 23.80
CA LEU A 479 4.24 9.45 22.80
C LEU A 479 5.09 8.94 21.64
N ILE A 480 4.74 7.78 21.08
CA ILE A 480 5.48 7.14 19.99
C ILE A 480 4.49 6.77 18.90
N LEU A 481 4.82 7.04 17.64
CA LEU A 481 4.12 6.42 16.52
C LEU A 481 4.91 5.20 16.03
N PRO A 482 4.34 4.00 16.11
CA PRO A 482 5.10 2.78 15.91
C PRO A 482 5.33 2.48 14.42
N PRO A 483 6.43 1.80 14.03
CA PRO A 483 6.73 1.49 12.63
C PRO A 483 5.73 0.57 11.93
N ASN A 484 4.97 -0.22 12.69
CA ASN A 484 3.93 -1.11 12.16
C ASN A 484 2.54 -0.46 12.06
N LEU A 485 2.41 0.85 12.31
CA LEU A 485 1.20 1.63 12.11
C LEU A 485 1.22 2.36 10.76
N TYR A 486 0.20 2.11 9.96
CA TYR A 486 -0.03 2.71 8.65
C TYR A 486 -1.25 3.63 8.69
N ILE A 487 -1.16 4.79 8.04
CA ILE A 487 -2.25 5.77 7.98
C ILE A 487 -2.69 6.01 6.53
N ILE A 488 -3.98 5.86 6.25
CA ILE A 488 -4.56 6.14 4.93
C ILE A 488 -5.57 7.27 5.09
N GLY A 489 -5.23 8.46 4.58
CA GLY A 489 -6.17 9.57 4.46
C GLY A 489 -6.98 9.47 3.18
N THR A 490 -8.24 9.92 3.20
CA THR A 490 -9.00 10.22 1.98
C THR A 490 -9.28 11.71 1.91
N MET A 491 -9.22 12.29 0.71
CA MET A 491 -9.43 13.71 0.50
C MET A 491 -10.27 13.97 -0.75
N ASN A 492 -11.37 14.71 -0.59
CA ASN A 492 -12.08 15.28 -1.73
C ASN A 492 -11.38 16.56 -2.17
N THR A 493 -11.01 16.62 -3.45
CA THR A 493 -10.29 17.76 -4.05
C THR A 493 -11.22 18.86 -4.54
N ALA A 494 -12.49 18.55 -4.81
CA ALA A 494 -13.47 19.52 -5.29
C ALA A 494 -13.98 20.46 -4.19
N ASP A 495 -13.87 20.06 -2.92
CA ASP A 495 -14.41 20.82 -1.79
C ASP A 495 -13.43 21.94 -1.37
N ARG A 496 -13.75 23.18 -1.76
CA ARG A 496 -12.99 24.38 -1.41
C ARG A 496 -13.31 24.92 -0.02
N SER A 497 -14.33 24.40 0.68
CA SER A 497 -14.70 24.85 2.03
C SER A 497 -13.73 24.34 3.11
N VAL A 498 -12.76 23.52 2.69
CA VAL A 498 -11.95 22.69 3.55
C VAL A 498 -10.52 23.22 3.62
N GLY A 499 -9.91 23.19 4.81
CA GLY A 499 -8.61 23.81 5.09
C GLY A 499 -7.49 23.30 4.19
N HIS A 500 -6.61 24.20 3.74
CA HIS A 500 -5.42 23.82 2.98
C HIS A 500 -4.51 22.91 3.81
N ILE A 501 -4.09 21.78 3.23
CA ILE A 501 -3.07 20.92 3.84
C ILE A 501 -1.72 21.65 3.77
N ASP A 502 -1.15 21.91 4.95
CA ASP A 502 0.16 22.55 5.12
C ASP A 502 1.28 21.76 4.43
N TYR A 503 2.28 22.47 3.90
CA TYR A 503 3.52 21.91 3.35
C TYR A 503 4.24 20.97 4.31
N ALA A 504 4.14 21.19 5.63
CA ALA A 504 4.69 20.27 6.61
C ALA A 504 4.05 18.88 6.46
N ILE A 505 2.72 18.80 6.47
CA ILE A 505 1.99 17.54 6.24
C ILE A 505 2.28 16.99 4.85
N ARG A 506 2.25 17.84 3.80
CA ARG A 506 2.45 17.38 2.43
C ARG A 506 3.76 16.63 2.22
N ARG A 507 4.82 16.98 2.97
CA ARG A 507 6.11 16.28 2.91
C ARG A 507 6.10 14.91 3.59
N ARG A 508 5.19 14.68 4.55
CA ARG A 508 5.12 13.44 5.34
C ARG A 508 4.17 12.42 4.73
N PHE A 509 3.13 12.86 4.02
CA PHE A 509 2.19 11.97 3.33
C PHE A 509 2.57 11.82 1.85
N ALA A 510 2.39 10.61 1.30
CA ALA A 510 2.38 10.42 -0.15
C ALA A 510 0.97 10.70 -0.70
N PHE A 511 0.85 11.47 -1.77
CA PHE A 511 -0.45 11.78 -2.38
C PHE A 511 -0.66 10.88 -3.59
N VAL A 512 -1.81 10.22 -3.65
CA VAL A 512 -2.19 9.29 -4.71
C VAL A 512 -3.51 9.75 -5.31
N ASP A 513 -3.50 10.04 -6.61
CA ASP A 513 -4.70 10.45 -7.34
C ASP A 513 -5.58 9.23 -7.65
N VAL A 514 -6.85 9.30 -7.22
CA VAL A 514 -7.91 8.33 -7.49
C VAL A 514 -8.89 8.98 -8.47
N MET A 515 -8.72 8.63 -9.74
CA MET A 515 -9.49 9.16 -10.85
C MET A 515 -10.82 8.43 -11.03
N PRO A 516 -11.85 9.07 -11.62
CA PRO A 516 -13.01 8.34 -12.10
C PRO A 516 -12.59 7.28 -13.13
N LYS A 517 -13.36 6.20 -13.20
CA LYS A 517 -13.04 5.01 -14.01
C LYS A 517 -14.28 4.60 -14.78
N ASP A 518 -14.10 4.21 -16.04
CA ASP A 518 -15.15 3.49 -16.74
C ASP A 518 -15.23 2.07 -16.14
N LEU A 519 -16.41 1.69 -15.65
CA LEU A 519 -16.64 0.38 -15.04
C LEU A 519 -17.42 -0.57 -15.95
N THR A 520 -17.59 -0.22 -17.23
CA THR A 520 -18.36 -1.02 -18.21
C THR A 520 -17.90 -2.47 -18.28
N ASN A 521 -16.59 -2.71 -18.26
CA ASN A 521 -16.01 -4.05 -18.34
C ASN A 521 -15.81 -4.69 -16.94
N GLU A 522 -16.06 -3.95 -15.85
CA GLU A 522 -15.94 -4.43 -14.46
C GLU A 522 -17.30 -4.83 -13.86
N MET A 523 -18.42 -4.42 -14.46
CA MET A 523 -19.78 -4.65 -13.97
C MET A 523 -20.62 -5.43 -14.98
N LYS A 524 -21.76 -5.99 -14.55
CA LYS A 524 -22.65 -6.70 -15.49
C LYS A 524 -23.34 -5.72 -16.43
N GLU A 525 -23.77 -6.21 -17.58
CA GLU A 525 -24.56 -5.44 -18.53
C GLU A 525 -25.77 -4.80 -17.83
N GLY A 526 -25.90 -3.48 -17.98
CA GLY A 526 -26.96 -2.67 -17.35
C GLY A 526 -26.68 -2.19 -15.92
N GLU A 527 -25.56 -2.57 -15.29
CA GLU A 527 -25.19 -2.09 -13.95
C GLU A 527 -24.37 -0.77 -13.97
N PHE A 528 -23.93 -0.31 -15.14
CA PHE A 528 -23.18 0.93 -15.32
C PHE A 528 -23.70 1.72 -16.53
N TYR A 529 -23.97 3.03 -16.37
CA TYR A 529 -24.44 3.89 -17.45
C TYR A 529 -23.26 4.45 -18.25
N THR A 530 -22.63 3.61 -19.07
CA THR A 530 -21.43 3.93 -19.88
C THR A 530 -21.59 5.19 -20.71
N THR A 531 -22.66 5.29 -21.49
CA THR A 531 -22.89 6.44 -22.38
C THR A 531 -23.00 7.74 -21.59
N LEU A 532 -23.75 7.71 -20.48
CA LEU A 532 -23.91 8.87 -19.61
C LEU A 532 -22.58 9.26 -18.92
N PHE A 533 -21.79 8.27 -18.52
CA PHE A 533 -20.46 8.49 -17.95
C PHE A 533 -19.54 9.20 -18.94
N GLU A 534 -19.43 8.71 -20.17
CA GLU A 534 -18.58 9.30 -21.21
C GLU A 534 -19.05 10.70 -21.62
N ASP A 535 -20.36 10.90 -21.75
CA ASP A 535 -20.94 12.21 -22.05
C ASP A 535 -20.63 13.24 -20.96
N VAL A 536 -20.80 12.87 -19.68
CA VAL A 536 -20.45 13.76 -18.57
C VAL A 536 -18.94 13.93 -18.45
N LYS A 537 -18.13 12.89 -18.67
CA LYS A 537 -16.67 12.95 -18.69
C LYS A 537 -16.15 13.97 -19.71
N SER A 538 -16.80 14.08 -20.87
CA SER A 538 -16.44 15.05 -21.91
C SER A 538 -16.55 16.51 -21.48
N LEU A 539 -17.37 16.81 -20.45
CA LEU A 539 -17.44 18.15 -19.84
C LEU A 539 -16.16 18.51 -19.08
N PHE A 540 -15.33 17.53 -18.69
CA PHE A 540 -14.15 17.77 -17.88
C PHE A 540 -12.84 17.53 -18.63
N THR A 541 -12.79 16.55 -19.53
CA THR A 541 -11.54 16.13 -20.17
C THR A 541 -11.72 15.67 -21.62
N THR A 542 -10.66 15.78 -22.41
CA THR A 542 -10.56 15.21 -23.77
C THR A 542 -9.62 14.01 -23.89
N ASP A 543 -8.73 13.81 -22.92
CA ASP A 543 -7.77 12.69 -22.89
C ASP A 543 -7.59 12.22 -21.45
N ASP A 544 -8.53 11.39 -20.99
CA ASP A 544 -8.49 10.68 -19.71
C ASP A 544 -7.89 11.47 -18.52
N TYR A 545 -8.44 12.66 -18.31
CA TYR A 545 -8.11 13.65 -17.28
C TYR A 545 -6.70 14.28 -17.35
N LYS A 546 -5.92 13.99 -18.39
CA LYS A 546 -4.63 14.64 -18.68
C LYS A 546 -4.80 16.01 -19.33
N THR A 547 -5.83 16.15 -20.15
CA THR A 547 -6.13 17.38 -20.88
C THR A 547 -7.52 17.88 -20.54
N LYS A 548 -7.62 19.10 -20.02
CA LYS A 548 -8.90 19.71 -19.67
C LYS A 548 -9.74 20.09 -20.89
N SER A 549 -11.05 19.91 -20.76
CA SER A 549 -12.00 20.32 -21.79
C SER A 549 -12.07 21.85 -21.91
N ASP A 550 -12.65 22.32 -23.01
CA ASP A 550 -12.95 23.74 -23.20
C ASP A 550 -14.03 24.26 -22.24
N TYR A 551 -14.77 23.37 -21.57
CA TYR A 551 -15.83 23.71 -20.62
C TYR A 551 -15.28 24.00 -19.22
N ILE A 552 -14.11 23.49 -18.85
CA ILE A 552 -13.48 23.78 -17.56
C ILE A 552 -12.86 25.19 -17.54
N SER A 553 -13.05 25.90 -16.42
CA SER A 553 -12.38 27.17 -16.14
C SER A 553 -10.88 27.01 -15.91
N GLN A 554 -10.09 28.04 -16.22
CA GLN A 554 -8.62 27.96 -16.18
C GLN A 554 -8.04 27.59 -14.81
N GLU A 555 -8.73 27.96 -13.72
CA GLU A 555 -8.31 27.75 -12.34
C GLU A 555 -8.52 26.32 -11.82
N PHE A 556 -9.16 25.46 -12.63
CA PHE A 556 -9.50 24.09 -12.23
C PHE A 556 -8.85 23.09 -13.16
N GLU A 557 -8.59 21.91 -12.60
CA GLU A 557 -8.07 20.76 -13.32
C GLU A 557 -9.07 19.60 -13.26
N PRO A 558 -9.22 18.80 -14.33
CA PRO A 558 -10.24 17.76 -14.42
C PRO A 558 -10.13 16.73 -13.29
N LYS A 559 -8.89 16.41 -12.91
CA LYS A 559 -8.57 15.49 -11.82
C LYS A 559 -9.03 15.94 -10.45
N ASP A 560 -9.37 17.21 -10.27
CA ASP A 560 -9.81 17.74 -8.98
C ASP A 560 -11.34 17.81 -8.88
N VAL A 561 -12.05 17.97 -10.01
CA VAL A 561 -13.48 18.32 -10.06
C VAL A 561 -14.37 17.38 -10.89
N ALA A 562 -13.83 16.44 -11.65
CA ALA A 562 -14.66 15.53 -12.46
C ALA A 562 -15.66 14.73 -11.62
N LEU A 563 -16.79 14.29 -12.18
CA LEU A 563 -17.71 13.42 -11.45
C LEU A 563 -17.18 11.98 -11.42
N GLY A 564 -17.16 11.38 -10.23
CA GLY A 564 -16.72 10.01 -10.04
C GLY A 564 -17.67 8.94 -10.60
N HIS A 565 -17.14 7.75 -10.84
CA HIS A 565 -17.90 6.64 -11.44
C HIS A 565 -19.09 6.17 -10.60
N SER A 566 -19.10 6.42 -9.27
CA SER A 566 -20.19 5.96 -8.40
C SER A 566 -21.56 6.55 -8.74
N TYR A 567 -21.61 7.73 -9.37
CA TYR A 567 -22.86 8.37 -9.81
C TYR A 567 -23.53 7.59 -10.95
N PHE A 568 -22.76 6.78 -11.67
CA PHE A 568 -23.17 6.09 -12.89
C PHE A 568 -23.39 4.57 -12.68
N ILE A 569 -23.31 4.09 -11.44
CA ILE A 569 -23.58 2.69 -11.08
C ILE A 569 -25.07 2.52 -10.75
N ASP A 570 -25.77 1.60 -11.41
CA ASP A 570 -27.10 1.14 -11.01
C ASP A 570 -27.01 0.14 -9.85
N LYS A 571 -27.52 0.51 -8.67
CA LYS A 571 -27.48 -0.34 -7.46
C LYS A 571 -28.67 -1.30 -7.34
N THR A 572 -29.70 -1.14 -8.19
CA THR A 572 -30.97 -1.86 -8.05
C THR A 572 -30.99 -3.17 -8.82
N ASN A 573 -30.06 -3.37 -9.77
CA ASN A 573 -30.03 -4.47 -10.72
C ASN A 573 -31.38 -4.68 -11.46
N GLN A 574 -32.22 -3.66 -11.47
CA GLN A 574 -33.57 -3.64 -12.05
C GLN A 574 -33.74 -2.48 -13.04
N GLY A 575 -32.65 -1.77 -13.38
CA GLY A 575 -32.73 -0.55 -14.18
C GLY A 575 -33.28 0.59 -13.33
N GLY A 576 -32.53 1.00 -12.31
CA GLY A 576 -32.75 2.30 -11.68
C GLY A 576 -32.85 3.35 -12.79
N ASP A 577 -33.84 4.23 -12.72
CA ASP A 577 -34.11 5.12 -13.83
C ASP A 577 -32.93 6.10 -13.99
N GLN A 578 -32.18 5.95 -15.09
CA GLN A 578 -31.08 6.84 -15.48
C GLN A 578 -31.52 8.31 -15.41
N LYS A 579 -32.79 8.60 -15.70
CA LYS A 579 -33.38 9.95 -15.60
C LYS A 579 -33.48 10.45 -14.17
N VAL A 580 -33.78 9.58 -13.22
CA VAL A 580 -33.81 9.95 -11.79
C VAL A 580 -32.40 10.31 -11.32
N ARG A 581 -31.38 9.53 -11.67
CA ARG A 581 -29.99 9.88 -11.32
C ARG A 581 -29.51 11.15 -11.98
N TRP A 582 -29.83 11.32 -13.25
CA TRP A 582 -29.55 12.56 -13.96
C TRP A 582 -30.19 13.76 -13.25
N GLU A 583 -31.50 13.71 -13.03
CA GLU A 583 -32.27 14.86 -12.54
C GLU A 583 -31.94 15.24 -11.09
N TYR A 584 -31.64 14.25 -10.23
CA TYR A 584 -31.50 14.48 -8.79
C TYR A 584 -30.07 14.36 -8.25
N GLU A 585 -29.13 13.75 -8.97
CA GLU A 585 -27.74 13.60 -8.52
C GLU A 585 -26.75 14.35 -9.44
N ILE A 586 -26.77 14.08 -10.74
CA ILE A 586 -25.72 14.58 -11.66
C ILE A 586 -25.98 16.03 -12.09
N LYS A 587 -27.16 16.32 -12.65
CA LYS A 587 -27.51 17.65 -13.18
C LYS A 587 -27.42 18.75 -12.11
N PRO A 588 -27.89 18.56 -10.85
CA PRO A 588 -27.74 19.58 -9.82
C PRO A 588 -26.28 19.96 -9.55
N ILE A 589 -25.37 18.97 -9.49
CA ILE A 589 -23.93 19.20 -9.29
C ILE A 589 -23.34 19.99 -10.46
N LEU A 590 -23.67 19.63 -11.70
CA LEU A 590 -23.17 20.35 -12.88
C LEU A 590 -23.66 21.80 -12.94
N LEU A 591 -24.91 22.06 -12.54
CA LEU A 591 -25.45 23.42 -12.45
C LEU A 591 -24.83 24.23 -11.32
N GLU A 592 -24.48 23.60 -10.20
CA GLU A 592 -23.71 24.22 -9.12
C GLU A 592 -22.28 24.55 -9.60
N TYR A 593 -21.64 23.66 -10.33
CA TYR A 593 -20.32 23.91 -10.92
C TYR A 593 -20.30 25.09 -11.90
N ILE A 594 -21.38 25.31 -12.63
CA ILE A 594 -21.53 26.53 -13.46
C ILE A 594 -21.68 27.78 -12.59
N ARG A 595 -22.43 27.70 -11.48
CA ARG A 595 -22.63 28.81 -10.55
C ARG A 595 -21.34 29.19 -9.82
N ASP A 596 -20.55 28.20 -9.43
CA ASP A 596 -19.29 28.36 -8.70
C ASP A 596 -18.11 28.66 -9.62
N GLY A 597 -18.34 28.68 -10.94
CA GLY A 597 -17.33 29.00 -11.95
C GLY A 597 -16.34 27.88 -12.23
N VAL A 598 -16.59 26.65 -11.77
CA VAL A 598 -15.83 25.45 -12.12
C VAL A 598 -15.98 25.14 -13.61
N LEU A 599 -17.23 25.17 -14.08
CA LEU A 599 -17.60 25.03 -15.49
C LEU A 599 -17.98 26.39 -16.06
N LYS A 600 -17.57 26.64 -17.30
CA LYS A 600 -17.94 27.84 -18.07
C LYS A 600 -19.40 27.77 -18.52
N GLN A 601 -19.98 28.93 -18.81
CA GLN A 601 -21.39 29.05 -19.24
C GLN A 601 -21.71 28.27 -20.53
N ASN A 602 -20.74 28.05 -21.42
CA ASN A 602 -20.94 27.24 -22.62
C ASN A 602 -21.20 25.75 -22.33
N ALA A 603 -20.92 25.27 -21.11
CA ALA A 603 -21.26 23.92 -20.67
C ALA A 603 -22.78 23.68 -20.58
N LEU A 604 -23.59 24.72 -20.35
CA LEU A 604 -25.05 24.62 -20.27
C LEU A 604 -25.67 23.97 -21.50
N GLN A 605 -25.12 24.27 -22.68
CA GLN A 605 -25.62 23.73 -23.94
C GLN A 605 -25.35 22.22 -24.02
N LYS A 606 -24.13 21.79 -23.68
CA LYS A 606 -23.76 20.37 -23.65
C LYS A 606 -24.56 19.60 -22.59
N ILE A 607 -24.83 20.18 -21.42
CA ILE A 607 -25.68 19.56 -20.38
C ILE A 607 -27.10 19.27 -20.93
N LYS A 608 -27.69 20.22 -21.68
CA LYS A 608 -29.00 20.01 -22.31
C LYS A 608 -28.96 18.91 -23.38
N GLU A 609 -27.91 18.89 -24.19
CA GLU A 609 -27.73 17.85 -25.21
C GLU A 609 -27.62 16.45 -24.58
N ILE A 610 -26.94 16.33 -23.43
CA ILE A 610 -26.87 15.08 -22.67
C ILE A 610 -28.25 14.69 -22.17
N GLU A 611 -29.00 15.61 -21.58
CA GLU A 611 -30.37 15.36 -21.08
C GLU A 611 -31.34 14.90 -22.19
N GLU A 612 -31.18 15.40 -23.42
CA GLU A 612 -32.01 15.03 -24.57
C GLU A 612 -31.63 13.66 -25.18
N SER A 613 -30.49 13.08 -24.79
CA SER A 613 -29.95 11.86 -25.41
C SER A 613 -30.53 10.54 -24.87
N PHE A 614 -31.32 10.55 -23.79
CA PHE A 614 -31.91 9.35 -23.16
C PHE A 614 -33.35 9.51 -22.62
#